data_AF-A0A367F5Q5-F1
#
_entry.id   AF-A0A367F5Q5-F1
#
_cell.length_a   1.000
_cell.length_b   1.000
_cell.length_c   1.000
_cell.angle_alpha   90.00
_cell.angle_beta   90.00
_cell.angle_gamma   90.00
#
_symmetry.space_group_name_H-M   'P 1'
#
loop_
_entity.id
_entity.type
_entity.pdbx_description
1 polymer ?
#
loop_
_entity_poly.entity_id
_entity_poly.type
_entity_poly.pdbx_seq_one_letter_code
_entity_poly.pdbx_strand_id
1 'polypeptide(L)'
;MFGVSLPRGYWCRIDHSNPDGAPVCLRGTTTLDPEQAVGWIREAARDVAWMLDRRVFAKVWAWLGDHPGAAAAVAELGSGRPFDFQFGAGQYWWTLLARPVSLLHLTARCHCLEQVEEAPIRGYRAGL
;
A
#
# COMPACT_ATOMS: atom_id res chain seq x y z
N MET A 1 1.83 26.54 22.81
CA MET A 1 2.10 26.11 21.42
C MET A 1 1.63 24.66 21.32
N PHE A 2 0.43 24.41 20.82
CA PHE A 2 -0.07 23.03 20.67
C PHE A 2 0.47 22.48 19.35
N GLY A 3 1.53 21.68 19.43
CA GLY A 3 1.99 20.91 18.28
C GLY A 3 0.95 19.84 17.98
N VAL A 4 0.34 19.88 16.80
CA VAL A 4 -0.54 18.80 16.34
C VAL A 4 0.36 17.59 16.08
N SER A 5 0.35 16.59 16.95
CA SER A 5 1.00 15.32 16.67
C SER A 5 0.14 14.54 15.69
N LEU A 6 0.68 14.30 14.49
CA LEU A 6 -0.01 13.47 13.51
C LEU A 6 -0.14 12.03 14.04
N PRO A 7 -1.28 11.36 13.82
CA PRO A 7 -1.41 9.96 14.18
C PRO A 7 -0.41 9.13 13.38
N ARG A 8 0.20 8.18 14.07
CA ARG A 8 1.12 7.23 13.46
C ARG A 8 0.34 6.13 12.77
N GLY A 9 0.72 5.80 11.55
CA GLY A 9 0.20 4.67 10.79
C GLY A 9 1.32 3.91 10.11
N TYR A 10 0.91 2.92 9.32
CA TYR A 10 1.79 2.02 8.59
C TYR A 10 1.34 1.98 7.14
N TRP A 11 2.23 2.41 6.26
CA TRP A 11 2.06 2.28 4.83
C TRP A 11 2.64 0.94 4.38
N CYS A 12 1.77 0.08 3.84
CA CYS A 12 2.13 -1.25 3.37
C CYS A 12 2.07 -1.30 1.85
N ARG A 13 3.02 -1.97 1.21
CA ARG A 13 3.10 -2.08 -0.26
C ARG A 13 3.69 -3.40 -0.68
N ILE A 14 3.27 -3.86 -1.86
CA ILE A 14 3.88 -4.97 -2.59
C ILE A 14 4.31 -4.48 -3.96
N ASP A 15 5.60 -4.62 -4.21
CA ASP A 15 6.24 -4.28 -5.47
C ASP A 15 6.79 -5.56 -6.12
N HIS A 16 6.74 -5.61 -7.45
CA HIS A 16 7.42 -6.63 -8.23
C HIS A 16 8.46 -5.99 -9.15
N SER A 17 9.63 -6.59 -9.25
CA SER A 17 10.65 -6.18 -10.22
C SER A 17 10.33 -6.80 -11.59
N ASN A 18 10.27 -5.96 -12.61
CA ASN A 18 10.29 -6.40 -14.01
C ASN A 18 11.76 -6.64 -14.45
N PRO A 19 12.05 -7.51 -15.43
CA PRO A 19 13.35 -7.62 -16.12
C PRO A 19 14.09 -6.31 -16.39
N ASP A 20 13.38 -5.21 -16.65
CA ASP A 20 13.94 -3.87 -16.87
C ASP A 20 14.44 -3.17 -15.59
N GLY A 21 14.33 -3.84 -14.43
CA GLY A 21 14.82 -3.40 -13.12
C GLY A 21 13.92 -2.41 -12.38
N ALA A 22 12.90 -1.83 -13.04
CA ALA A 22 11.96 -0.93 -12.39
C ALA A 22 10.97 -1.70 -11.49
N PRO A 23 10.85 -1.34 -10.19
CA PRO A 23 9.83 -1.90 -9.33
C PRO A 23 8.45 -1.35 -9.71
N VAL A 24 7.52 -2.25 -9.97
CA VAL A 24 6.13 -1.94 -10.27
C VAL A 24 5.29 -2.26 -9.05
N CYS A 25 4.63 -1.24 -8.53
CA CYS A 25 3.70 -1.36 -7.44
C CYS A 25 2.41 -2.03 -7.88
N LEU A 26 2.07 -3.13 -7.21
CA LEU A 26 0.85 -3.87 -7.49
C LEU A 26 -0.29 -3.44 -6.58
N ARG A 27 -0.01 -3.30 -5.29
CA ARG A 27 -1.01 -2.97 -4.27
C ARG A 27 -0.34 -2.28 -3.10
N GLY A 28 -1.10 -1.43 -2.43
CA GLY A 28 -0.73 -0.88 -1.13
C GLY A 28 -1.96 -0.60 -0.29
N THR A 29 -1.73 -0.39 1.01
CA THR A 29 -2.75 0.04 1.96
C THR A 29 -2.12 0.87 3.08
N THR A 30 -2.97 1.48 3.89
CA THR A 30 -2.57 2.16 5.11
C THR A 30 -3.43 1.68 6.26
N THR A 31 -2.79 1.38 7.40
CA THR A 31 -3.47 1.02 8.64
C THR A 31 -2.85 1.74 9.83
N LEU A 32 -3.62 1.90 10.91
CA LEU A 32 -3.14 2.45 12.17
C LEU A 32 -2.53 1.38 13.09
N ASP A 33 -2.75 0.10 12.77
CA ASP A 33 -2.42 -1.02 13.63
C ASP A 33 -1.24 -1.83 13.06
N PRO A 34 -0.12 -2.01 13.80
CA PRO A 34 1.00 -2.81 13.33
C PRO A 34 0.64 -4.28 13.11
N GLU A 35 -0.34 -4.85 13.84
CA GLU A 35 -0.79 -6.23 13.63
C GLU A 35 -1.48 -6.37 12.28
N GLN A 36 -2.37 -5.43 11.94
CA GLN A 36 -2.99 -5.38 10.62
C GLN A 36 -1.97 -5.15 9.51
N ALA A 37 -0.90 -4.38 9.75
CA ALA A 37 0.16 -4.18 8.78
C ALA A 37 0.88 -5.50 8.45
N VAL A 38 1.29 -6.26 9.47
CA VAL A 38 1.91 -7.59 9.27
C VAL A 38 0.90 -8.59 8.69
N GLY A 39 -0.36 -8.54 9.12
CA GLY A 39 -1.45 -9.32 8.55
C GLY A 39 -1.58 -9.10 7.04
N TRP A 40 -1.59 -7.84 6.62
CA TRP A 40 -1.63 -7.46 5.21
C TRP A 40 -0.42 -7.99 4.43
N ILE A 41 0.80 -7.93 4.98
CA ILE A 41 1.99 -8.50 4.32
C ILE A 41 1.83 -10.01 4.13
N ARG A 42 1.30 -10.71 5.13
CA ARG A 42 1.09 -12.17 5.06
C ARG A 42 0.02 -12.54 4.06
N GLU A 43 -1.05 -11.77 3.97
CA GLU A 43 -2.07 -11.93 2.93
C GLU A 43 -1.49 -11.66 1.55
N ALA A 44 -0.80 -10.55 1.35
CA ALA A 44 -0.16 -10.22 0.08
C ALA A 44 0.86 -11.30 -0.36
N ALA A 45 1.61 -11.88 0.58
CA ALA A 45 2.51 -12.99 0.29
C ALA A 45 1.77 -14.27 -0.15
N ARG A 46 0.59 -14.56 0.44
CA ARG A 46 -0.27 -15.68 0.01
C ARG A 46 -0.85 -15.43 -1.38
N ASP A 47 -1.28 -14.20 -1.66
CA ASP A 47 -1.88 -13.81 -2.93
C ASP A 47 -0.92 -14.00 -4.11
N VAL A 48 0.39 -13.91 -3.86
CA VAL A 48 1.41 -14.07 -4.91
C VAL A 48 2.12 -15.42 -4.91
N ALA A 49 1.87 -16.25 -3.89
CA ALA A 49 2.57 -17.52 -3.70
C ALA A 49 2.43 -18.47 -4.89
N TRP A 50 1.26 -18.48 -5.53
CA TRP A 50 0.98 -19.36 -6.69
C TRP A 50 1.77 -18.99 -7.95
N MET A 51 2.34 -17.79 -8.03
CA MET A 51 3.19 -17.35 -9.13
C MET A 51 4.67 -17.72 -8.95
N LEU A 52 5.03 -18.29 -7.78
CA LEU A 52 6.43 -18.53 -7.41
C LEU A 52 6.89 -19.91 -7.87
N ASP A 53 8.18 -20.01 -8.20
CA ASP A 53 8.80 -21.31 -8.37
C ASP A 53 8.77 -22.12 -7.07
N ARG A 54 8.93 -23.44 -7.18
CA ARG A 54 8.82 -24.37 -6.05
C ARG A 54 9.75 -24.03 -4.87
N ARG A 55 10.97 -23.54 -5.14
CA ARG A 55 11.96 -23.24 -4.10
C ARG A 55 11.59 -21.96 -3.37
N VAL A 56 11.19 -20.92 -4.09
CA VAL A 56 10.77 -19.64 -3.51
C VAL A 56 9.45 -19.82 -2.77
N PHE A 57 8.50 -20.58 -3.34
CA PHE A 57 7.25 -20.95 -2.69
C PHE A 57 7.50 -21.59 -1.32
N ALA A 58 8.38 -22.59 -1.22
CA ALA A 58 8.66 -23.26 0.04
C ALA A 58 9.19 -22.30 1.13
N LYS A 59 10.02 -21.32 0.75
CA LYS A 59 10.52 -20.30 1.68
C LYS A 59 9.41 -19.36 2.14
N VAL A 60 8.60 -18.86 1.20
CA VAL A 60 7.45 -17.99 1.52
C VAL A 60 6.47 -18.73 2.42
N TRP A 61 6.19 -20.00 2.13
CA TRP A 61 5.29 -20.82 2.93
C TRP A 61 5.82 -21.10 4.34
N ALA A 62 7.14 -21.31 4.49
CA ALA A 62 7.77 -21.44 5.79
C ALA A 62 7.61 -20.16 6.62
N TRP A 63 7.83 -18.99 6.03
CA TRP A 63 7.61 -17.70 6.71
C TRP A 63 6.12 -17.47 7.04
N LEU A 64 5.21 -17.89 6.17
CA LEU A 64 3.78 -17.89 6.46
C LEU A 64 3.39 -18.84 7.61
N GLY A 65 4.22 -19.84 7.94
CA GLY A 65 4.05 -20.67 9.13
C GLY A 65 4.75 -20.12 10.39
N ASP A 66 5.64 -19.14 10.25
CA ASP A 66 6.46 -18.60 11.33
C ASP A 66 5.69 -17.54 12.15
N HIS A 67 4.93 -18.01 13.13
CA HIS A 67 4.21 -17.13 14.05
C HIS A 67 5.14 -16.29 14.95
N PRO A 68 6.22 -16.83 15.54
CA PRO A 68 7.20 -16.03 16.28
C PRO A 68 7.83 -14.91 15.45
N GLY A 69 8.22 -15.20 14.20
CA GLY A 69 8.76 -14.19 13.29
C GLY A 69 7.75 -13.10 12.94
N ALA A 70 6.47 -13.46 12.77
CA ALA A 70 5.40 -12.47 12.57
C ALA A 70 5.21 -11.58 13.81
N ALA A 71 5.23 -12.15 15.02
CA ALA A 71 5.14 -11.39 16.26
C ALA A 71 6.34 -10.44 16.45
N ALA A 72 7.54 -10.89 16.08
CA ALA A 72 8.72 -10.03 16.06
C ALA A 72 8.54 -8.85 15.09
N ALA A 73 8.04 -9.10 13.87
CA ALA A 73 7.77 -8.03 12.89
C ALA A 73 6.75 -6.99 13.41
N VAL A 74 5.71 -7.42 14.13
CA VAL A 74 4.75 -6.53 14.79
C VAL A 74 5.44 -5.64 15.82
N ALA A 75 6.28 -6.22 16.68
CA ALA A 75 7.01 -5.48 17.71
C ALA A 75 7.98 -4.45 17.08
N GLU A 76 8.69 -4.85 16.03
CA GLU A 76 9.60 -3.99 15.28
C GLU A 76 8.85 -2.79 14.67
N LEU A 77 7.73 -3.05 13.98
CA LEU A 77 6.87 -2.00 13.45
C LEU A 77 6.38 -1.08 14.56
N GLY A 78 5.86 -1.63 15.67
CA GLY A 78 5.43 -0.86 16.83
C GLY A 78 6.52 0.09 17.35
N SER A 79 7.77 -0.35 17.34
CA SER A 79 8.92 0.43 17.81
C SER A 79 9.38 1.56 16.88
N GLY A 80 8.84 1.66 15.67
CA GLY A 80 9.28 2.67 14.68
C GLY A 80 10.19 2.11 13.60
N ARG A 81 10.51 0.82 13.63
CA ARG A 81 11.39 0.20 12.64
C ARG A 81 10.59 -0.32 11.46
N PRO A 82 11.05 -0.06 10.22
CA PRO A 82 10.41 -0.59 9.02
C PRO A 82 10.57 -2.11 8.93
N PHE A 83 9.64 -2.77 8.24
CA PHE A 83 9.72 -4.20 7.95
C PHE A 83 9.75 -4.45 6.45
N ASP A 84 10.65 -5.35 6.02
CA ASP A 84 10.80 -5.79 4.63
C ASP A 84 10.80 -7.31 4.54
N PHE A 85 10.00 -7.83 3.61
CA PHE A 85 10.02 -9.23 3.23
C PHE A 85 10.23 -9.33 1.73
N GLN A 86 11.43 -9.80 1.35
CA GLN A 86 11.85 -9.92 -0.04
C GLN A 86 12.03 -11.38 -0.43
N PHE A 87 11.51 -11.75 -1.59
CA PHE A 87 11.66 -13.10 -2.13
C PHE A 87 11.60 -13.08 -3.66
N GLY A 88 12.28 -14.03 -4.28
CA GLY A 88 12.38 -14.06 -5.74
C GLY A 88 13.53 -14.94 -6.20
N ALA A 89 13.62 -15.08 -7.52
CA ALA A 89 14.70 -15.80 -8.19
C ALA A 89 15.01 -15.12 -9.53
N GLY A 90 16.30 -14.93 -9.80
CA GLY A 90 16.77 -14.30 -11.03
C GLY A 90 16.23 -12.87 -11.18
N GLN A 91 15.50 -12.62 -12.26
CA GLN A 91 14.97 -11.29 -12.62
C GLN A 91 13.62 -10.98 -11.98
N TYR A 92 12.98 -11.96 -11.32
CA TYR A 92 11.66 -11.78 -10.71
C TYR A 92 11.80 -11.71 -9.20
N TRP A 93 11.66 -10.50 -8.66
CA TRP A 93 11.73 -10.22 -7.23
C TRP A 93 10.45 -9.56 -6.75
N TRP A 94 10.02 -9.97 -5.57
CA TRP A 94 8.90 -9.41 -4.84
C TRP A 94 9.44 -8.72 -3.59
N THR A 95 8.98 -7.50 -3.36
CA THR A 95 9.26 -6.75 -2.14
C THR A 95 7.96 -6.40 -1.49
N LEU A 96 7.72 -6.96 -0.31
CA LEU A 96 6.61 -6.57 0.55
C LEU A 96 7.18 -5.75 1.69
N LEU A 97 6.68 -4.52 1.85
CA LEU A 97 7.19 -3.58 2.83
C LEU A 97 6.07 -3.03 3.69
N ALA A 98 6.39 -2.79 4.96
CA ALA A 98 5.60 -1.98 5.87
C ALA A 98 6.50 -0.88 6.45
N ARG A 99 6.05 0.37 6.33
CA ARG A 99 6.79 1.56 6.75
C ARG A 99 5.96 2.38 7.73
N PRO A 100 6.49 2.71 8.92
CA PRO A 100 5.86 3.70 9.79
C PRO A 100 5.79 5.06 9.08
N VAL A 101 4.62 5.68 9.10
CA VAL A 101 4.35 6.98 8.49
C VAL A 101 3.52 7.84 9.44
N SER A 102 3.64 9.15 9.30
CA SER A 102 2.72 10.10 9.93
C SER A 102 1.57 10.35 8.96
N LEU A 103 0.33 10.09 9.39
CA LEU A 103 -0.83 10.28 8.53
C LEU A 103 -1.32 11.72 8.63
N LEU A 104 -1.30 12.41 7.49
CA LEU A 104 -1.93 13.71 7.36
C LEU A 104 -3.42 13.50 7.10
N HIS A 105 -4.27 13.79 8.08
CA HIS A 105 -5.71 13.87 7.85
C HIS A 105 -6.00 15.13 7.02
N LEU A 106 -6.07 14.97 5.70
CA LEU A 106 -6.57 16.02 4.82
C LEU A 106 -8.09 16.13 5.02
N THR A 107 -8.53 16.92 6.01
CA THR A 107 -9.96 17.27 6.22
C THR A 107 -10.43 18.41 5.31
N ALA A 108 -9.77 18.67 4.19
CA ALA A 108 -10.23 19.66 3.24
C ALA A 108 -11.23 19.01 2.27
N ARG A 109 -12.53 19.21 2.52
CA ARG A 109 -13.47 19.31 1.40
C ARG A 109 -13.00 20.50 0.55
N CYS A 110 -12.28 20.22 -0.53
CA CYS A 110 -12.10 21.21 -1.58
C CYS A 110 -13.49 21.45 -2.19
N HIS A 111 -14.20 22.45 -1.66
CA HIS A 111 -15.29 23.07 -2.40
C HIS A 111 -14.65 23.84 -3.55
N CYS A 112 -14.35 23.15 -4.65
CA CYS A 112 -14.20 23.83 -5.92
C CYS A 112 -15.59 24.41 -6.23
N LEU A 113 -15.68 25.73 -6.21
CA LEU A 113 -16.84 26.51 -6.63
C LEU A 113 -17.31 26.02 -8.00
N GLU A 114 -18.49 25.43 -8.03
CA GLU A 114 -19.23 25.15 -9.25
C GLU A 114 -19.81 26.49 -9.74
N GLN A 115 -18.97 27.32 -10.35
CA GLN A 115 -19.44 28.40 -11.21
C GLN A 115 -19.50 27.87 -12.64
N VAL A 116 -20.53 27.08 -12.92
CA VAL A 116 -21.00 26.93 -14.30
C VAL A 116 -21.92 28.12 -14.53
N GLU A 117 -21.35 29.18 -15.09
CA GLU A 117 -22.10 30.28 -15.68
C GLU A 117 -22.79 29.70 -16.94
N GLU A 118 -24.01 29.17 -16.78
CA GLU A 118 -24.87 28.84 -17.92
C GLU A 118 -25.27 30.15 -18.62
N ALA A 119 -24.58 30.47 -19.71
CA ALA A 119 -25.04 31.45 -20.67
C ALA A 119 -26.31 30.91 -21.36
N PRO A 120 -27.41 31.69 -21.48
CA PRO A 120 -28.65 31.21 -22.07
C PRO A 120 -28.48 31.02 -23.58
N ILE A 121 -28.64 29.78 -24.05
CA ILE A 121 -28.67 29.44 -25.48
C ILE A 121 -29.96 30.02 -26.08
N ARG A 122 -29.82 31.12 -26.82
CA ARG A 122 -30.90 31.77 -27.57
C ARG A 122 -31.22 30.92 -28.80
N GLY A 123 -32.34 30.19 -28.74
CA GLY A 123 -32.84 29.37 -29.84
C GLY A 123 -33.11 30.18 -31.11
N TYR A 124 -32.49 29.78 -32.22
CA TYR A 124 -32.75 30.29 -33.55
C TYR A 124 -34.00 29.58 -34.10
N ARG A 125 -35.06 30.35 -34.36
CA ARG A 125 -36.30 29.86 -34.97
C ARG A 125 -36.15 29.97 -36.49
N ALA A 126 -36.13 28.84 -37.18
CA ALA A 126 -36.23 28.78 -38.65
C ALA A 126 -37.65 29.19 -39.06
N GLY A 127 -37.74 30.07 -40.06
CA GLY A 127 -38.99 30.56 -40.62
C GLY A 127 -39.69 29.54 -41.51
N LEU A 128 -41.02 29.69 -41.59
CA LEU A 128 -41.86 29.30 -42.71
C LEU A 128 -42.47 30.60 -43.25
#